data_AF-A0A452YL26-F1
#
_entry.id   AF-A0A452YL26-F1
#
_cell.length_a   1.000
_cell.length_b   1.000
_cell.length_c   1.000
_cell.angle_alpha   90.00
_cell.angle_beta   90.00
_cell.angle_gamma   90.00
#
_symmetry.space_group_name_H-M   'P 1'
#
loop_
_entity.id
_entity.type
_entity.pdbx_description
1 polymer ?
#
loop_
_entity_poly.entity_id
_entity_poly.type
_entity_poly.pdbx_seq_one_letter_code
_entity_poly.pdbx_strand_id
1 'polypeptide(L)'
;TLVVSLETKIDETEQKFEEMKKAREELLKKATDAESKINGLTNTMLSFQEKLTNMEAENQLLRQQALLHSRLKTISENTSPKSNSTNGSPLHVEQMTPHGTPRAPKDYGNFAHPRASFSERQHESVDALINCVTENIGFSEGKPVAAITIYKCLVHWKIFETEKTSVFDRLIQIFGSAMQNHDSNEDLAYWLSNSSTLLIILQKSLKAVGSAGT
;
A
#
# COMPACT_ATOMS: atom_id res chain seq x y z
N THR A 1 -29.28 68.53 -14.48
CA THR A 1 -30.34 68.57 -13.46
C THR A 1 -30.13 67.41 -12.51
N LEU A 2 -30.38 67.56 -11.20
CA LEU A 2 -30.21 66.50 -10.18
C LEU A 2 -30.84 65.15 -10.58
N VAL A 3 -31.96 65.20 -11.30
CA VAL A 3 -32.69 64.03 -11.81
C VAL A 3 -31.81 63.12 -12.68
N VAL A 4 -31.08 63.67 -13.66
CA VAL A 4 -30.20 62.90 -14.55
C VAL A 4 -29.05 62.22 -13.78
N SER A 5 -28.54 62.86 -12.73
CA SER A 5 -27.51 62.28 -11.88
C SER A 5 -28.05 61.14 -11.01
N LEU A 6 -29.32 61.21 -10.59
CA LEU A 6 -29.96 60.13 -9.84
C LEU A 6 -30.29 58.94 -10.76
N GLU A 7 -30.79 59.19 -11.96
CA GLU A 7 -31.03 58.16 -12.99
C GLU A 7 -29.74 57.39 -13.31
N THR A 8 -28.64 58.10 -13.58
CA THR A 8 -27.34 57.46 -13.84
C THR A 8 -26.87 56.59 -12.67
N LYS A 9 -27.04 57.08 -11.42
CA LYS A 9 -26.67 56.29 -10.24
C LYS A 9 -27.56 55.06 -10.05
N ILE A 10 -28.83 55.12 -10.42
CA ILE A 10 -29.74 53.98 -10.37
C ILE A 10 -29.25 52.92 -11.35
N ASP A 11 -29.01 53.29 -12.61
CA ASP A 11 -28.51 52.38 -13.65
C ASP A 11 -27.17 51.73 -13.24
N GLU A 12 -26.24 52.53 -12.71
CA GLU A 12 -24.96 52.01 -12.21
C GLU A 12 -25.13 51.02 -11.04
N THR A 13 -26.09 51.27 -10.14
CA THR A 13 -26.36 50.37 -9.02
C THR A 13 -27.06 49.09 -9.45
N GLU A 14 -27.98 49.17 -10.42
CA GLU A 14 -28.64 48.01 -11.01
C GLU A 14 -27.63 47.12 -11.75
N GLN A 15 -26.73 47.73 -12.53
CA GLN A 15 -25.66 46.99 -13.20
C GLN A 15 -24.74 46.26 -12.19
N LYS A 16 -24.27 46.96 -11.15
CA LYS A 16 -23.44 46.34 -10.09
C LYS A 16 -24.16 45.22 -9.36
N PHE A 17 -25.48 45.35 -9.15
CA PHE A 17 -26.28 44.32 -8.53
C PHE A 17 -26.36 43.07 -9.40
N GLU A 18 -26.61 43.21 -10.71
CA GLU A 18 -26.64 42.07 -11.62
C GLU A 18 -25.27 41.40 -11.80
N GLU A 19 -24.19 42.18 -11.86
CA GLU A 19 -22.82 41.64 -11.87
C GLU A 19 -22.51 40.84 -10.59
N MET A 20 -22.88 41.39 -9.42
CA MET A 20 -22.69 40.71 -8.13
C MET A 20 -23.54 39.43 -8.02
N LYS A 21 -24.78 39.48 -8.52
CA LYS A 21 -25.68 38.33 -8.54
C LYS A 21 -25.12 37.20 -9.42
N LYS A 22 -24.63 37.53 -10.61
CA LYS A 22 -23.97 36.57 -11.49
C LYS A 22 -22.73 35.96 -10.85
N ALA A 23 -21.86 36.77 -10.23
CA ALA A 23 -20.68 36.28 -9.52
C ALA A 23 -21.05 35.34 -8.35
N ARG A 24 -22.14 35.64 -7.63
CA ARG A 24 -22.66 34.78 -6.57
C ARG A 24 -23.19 33.45 -7.11
N GLU A 25 -23.93 33.46 -8.22
CA GLU A 25 -24.43 32.24 -8.87
C GLU A 25 -23.27 31.34 -9.34
N GLU A 26 -22.23 31.93 -9.94
CA GLU A 26 -21.02 31.20 -10.32
C GLU A 26 -20.28 30.61 -9.11
N LEU A 27 -20.18 31.36 -8.01
CA LEU A 27 -19.56 30.88 -6.78
C LEU A 27 -20.38 29.73 -6.17
N LEU A 28 -21.71 29.85 -6.14
CA LEU A 28 -22.59 28.81 -5.64
C LEU A 28 -22.44 27.52 -6.44
N LYS A 29 -22.36 27.62 -7.77
CA LYS A 29 -22.12 26.46 -8.65
C LYS A 29 -20.76 25.80 -8.36
N LYS A 30 -19.70 26.59 -8.17
CA LYS A 30 -18.37 26.06 -7.80
C LYS A 30 -18.40 25.36 -6.44
N ALA A 31 -19.15 25.89 -5.48
CA ALA A 31 -19.32 25.28 -4.16
C ALA A 31 -20.04 23.92 -4.26
N THR A 32 -21.14 23.83 -5.01
CA THR A 32 -21.87 22.57 -5.18
C THR A 32 -21.04 21.50 -5.92
N ASP A 33 -20.25 21.91 -6.92
CA ASP A 33 -19.36 21.00 -7.64
C ASP A 33 -18.23 20.48 -6.72
N ALA A 34 -17.70 21.32 -5.84
CA ALA A 34 -16.68 20.94 -4.86
C ALA A 34 -17.26 19.98 -3.81
N GLU A 35 -18.46 20.24 -3.30
CA GLU A 35 -19.16 19.35 -2.36
C GLU A 35 -19.40 17.96 -2.97
N SER A 36 -19.82 17.89 -4.23
CA SER A 36 -20.00 16.62 -4.95
C SER A 36 -18.69 15.82 -5.02
N LYS A 37 -17.56 16.48 -5.33
CA LYS A 37 -16.23 15.84 -5.36
C LYS A 37 -15.80 15.35 -3.99
N ILE A 38 -16.01 16.15 -2.93
CA ILE A 38 -15.68 15.77 -1.55
C ILE A 38 -16.48 14.53 -1.13
N ASN A 39 -17.78 14.49 -1.45
CA ASN A 39 -18.63 13.33 -1.17
C ASN A 39 -18.15 12.08 -1.91
N GLY A 40 -17.79 12.19 -3.19
CA GLY A 40 -17.22 11.09 -3.98
C GLY A 40 -15.91 10.54 -3.40
N LEU A 41 -15.00 11.44 -3.00
CA LEU A 41 -13.74 11.06 -2.35
C LEU A 41 -13.98 10.38 -0.99
N THR A 42 -14.90 10.92 -0.20
CA THR A 42 -15.25 10.37 1.12
C THR A 42 -15.77 8.94 0.99
N ASN A 43 -16.68 8.68 0.05
CA ASN A 43 -17.19 7.34 -0.22
C ASN A 43 -16.08 6.38 -0.67
N THR A 44 -15.18 6.85 -1.54
CA THR A 44 -14.04 6.04 -2.01
C THR A 44 -13.10 5.69 -0.86
N MET A 45 -12.80 6.65 0.02
CA MET A 45 -11.96 6.45 1.20
C MET A 45 -12.58 5.44 2.17
N LEU A 46 -13.88 5.55 2.45
CA LEU A 46 -14.59 4.58 3.31
C LEU A 46 -14.53 3.17 2.73
N SER A 47 -14.73 3.01 1.43
CA SER A 47 -14.61 1.70 0.76
C SER A 47 -13.19 1.13 0.82
N PHE A 48 -12.16 1.97 0.64
CA PHE A 48 -10.78 1.52 0.82
C PHE A 48 -10.47 1.13 2.26
N GLN A 49 -10.99 1.86 3.23
CA GLN A 49 -10.82 1.53 4.64
C GLN A 49 -11.44 0.16 4.98
N GLU A 50 -12.65 -0.11 4.49
CA GLU A 50 -13.30 -1.41 4.63
C GLU A 50 -12.52 -2.54 3.95
N LYS A 51 -12.01 -2.31 2.73
CA LYS A 51 -11.18 -3.31 2.03
C LYS A 51 -9.88 -3.59 2.77
N LEU A 52 -9.25 -2.56 3.35
CA LEU A 52 -8.04 -2.71 4.14
C LEU A 52 -8.30 -3.52 5.41
N THR A 53 -9.37 -3.26 6.16
CA THR A 53 -9.70 -4.03 7.37
C THR A 53 -10.04 -5.48 7.03
N ASN A 54 -10.78 -5.73 5.95
CA ASN A 54 -11.07 -7.10 5.50
C ASN A 54 -9.78 -7.84 5.11
N MET A 55 -8.92 -7.21 4.32
CA MET A 55 -7.65 -7.81 3.89
C MET A 55 -6.70 -8.06 5.08
N GLU A 56 -6.68 -7.16 6.07
CA GLU A 56 -5.92 -7.37 7.31
C GLU A 56 -6.45 -8.56 8.10
N ALA A 57 -7.77 -8.70 8.24
CA ALA A 57 -8.41 -9.83 8.91
C ALA A 57 -8.10 -11.17 8.19
N GLU A 58 -8.22 -11.21 6.86
CA GLU A 58 -7.85 -12.38 6.07
C GLU A 58 -6.37 -12.73 6.22
N ASN A 59 -5.47 -11.73 6.24
CA ASN A 59 -4.05 -11.95 6.46
C ASN A 59 -3.76 -12.55 7.84
N GLN A 60 -4.45 -12.06 8.88
CA GLN A 60 -4.34 -12.61 10.23
C GLN A 60 -4.84 -14.06 10.29
N LEU A 61 -5.97 -14.38 9.65
CA LEU A 61 -6.50 -15.75 9.59
C LEU A 61 -5.52 -16.70 8.90
N LEU A 62 -4.96 -16.28 7.75
CA LEU A 62 -3.97 -17.07 7.01
C LEU A 62 -2.71 -17.34 7.85
N ARG A 63 -2.25 -16.35 8.62
CA ARG A 63 -1.12 -16.52 9.56
C ARG A 63 -1.46 -17.51 10.68
N GLN A 64 -2.64 -17.42 11.28
CA GLN A 64 -3.07 -18.38 12.30
C GLN A 64 -3.18 -19.80 11.74
N GLN A 65 -3.74 -19.95 10.54
CA GLN A 65 -3.84 -21.24 9.87
C GLN A 65 -2.44 -21.83 9.60
N ALA A 66 -1.48 -21.03 9.14
CA ALA A 66 -0.10 -21.49 8.93
C ALA A 66 0.55 -22.01 10.22
N LEU A 67 0.29 -21.39 11.37
CA LEU A 67 0.79 -21.84 12.67
C LEU A 67 0.16 -23.18 13.11
N LEU A 68 -1.14 -23.37 12.88
CA LEU A 68 -1.83 -24.64 13.19
C LEU A 68 -1.36 -25.79 12.30
N HIS A 69 -1.18 -25.55 11.00
CA HIS A 69 -0.66 -26.55 10.07
C HIS A 69 0.81 -26.88 10.32
N SER A 70 1.61 -25.93 10.83
CA SER A 70 2.98 -26.19 11.29
C SER A 70 3.00 -27.13 12.52
N ARG A 71 2.15 -26.88 13.53
CA ARG A 71 2.06 -27.75 14.73
C ARG A 71 1.57 -29.16 14.45
N LEU A 72 0.68 -29.34 13.46
CA LEU A 72 0.22 -30.68 13.07
C LEU A 72 1.33 -31.51 12.42
N LYS A 73 2.30 -30.87 11.76
CA LYS A 73 3.43 -31.57 11.14
C LYS A 73 4.48 -32.05 12.17
N THR A 74 4.62 -31.36 13.30
CA THR A 74 5.58 -31.73 14.37
C THR A 74 5.11 -32.83 15.32
N ILE A 75 3.83 -33.22 15.29
CA ILE A 75 3.30 -34.28 16.18
C ILE A 75 3.29 -35.66 15.48
N SER A 76 3.47 -35.70 14.15
CA SER A 76 3.44 -36.96 13.38
C SER A 76 4.80 -37.68 13.29
N GLU A 77 5.86 -37.18 13.94
CA GLU A 77 7.24 -37.66 13.76
C GLU A 77 7.86 -38.23 15.04
N ASN A 78 7.06 -38.91 15.88
CA ASN A 78 7.54 -39.46 17.16
C ASN A 78 7.09 -40.92 17.37
N THR A 79 7.34 -41.81 16.41
CA THR A 79 7.35 -43.26 16.67
C THR A 79 8.40 -43.95 15.81
N SER A 80 9.55 -44.27 16.42
CA SER A 80 10.43 -45.35 15.98
C SER A 80 10.42 -46.42 17.09
N PRO A 81 10.53 -47.72 16.75
CA PRO A 81 11.85 -48.32 16.86
C PRO A 81 12.23 -49.34 15.75
N LYS A 82 13.46 -49.18 15.26
CA LYS A 82 14.53 -50.16 14.96
C LYS A 82 14.16 -51.65 14.77
N SER A 83 14.49 -52.23 13.60
CA SER A 83 15.62 -53.17 13.41
C SER A 83 15.60 -53.94 12.07
N ASN A 84 16.75 -53.87 11.36
CA ASN A 84 17.52 -54.92 10.67
C ASN A 84 16.91 -55.78 9.53
N SER A 85 17.50 -55.66 8.32
CA SER A 85 18.17 -56.73 7.53
C SER A 85 17.98 -56.64 6.00
N THR A 86 19.11 -56.39 5.31
CA THR A 86 19.70 -57.16 4.20
C THR A 86 18.95 -57.35 2.85
N ASN A 87 19.52 -56.70 1.83
CA ASN A 87 19.69 -57.03 0.40
C ASN A 87 18.72 -57.97 -0.34
N GLY A 88 18.20 -57.48 -1.47
CA GLY A 88 17.80 -58.31 -2.62
C GLY A 88 16.80 -57.62 -3.56
N SER A 89 17.24 -57.26 -4.77
CA SER A 89 16.41 -56.96 -5.95
C SER A 89 16.79 -58.01 -7.04
N PRO A 90 16.06 -58.25 -8.17
CA PRO A 90 15.05 -57.38 -8.80
C PRO A 90 13.88 -58.10 -9.56
N LEU A 91 13.04 -57.30 -10.25
CA LEU A 91 12.20 -57.56 -11.45
C LEU A 91 10.68 -57.91 -11.32
N HIS A 92 9.85 -56.93 -11.71
CA HIS A 92 8.84 -56.89 -12.80
C HIS A 92 7.75 -57.98 -13.01
N VAL A 93 6.54 -57.49 -13.35
CA VAL A 93 5.37 -58.07 -14.08
C VAL A 93 4.13 -58.49 -13.26
N GLU A 94 3.15 -57.57 -13.20
CA GLU A 94 1.74 -57.69 -13.66
C GLU A 94 0.96 -59.01 -13.48
N GLN A 95 -0.15 -59.00 -12.70
CA GLN A 95 -1.49 -59.39 -13.20
C GLN A 95 -2.65 -59.27 -12.18
N MET A 96 -3.76 -58.71 -12.69
CA MET A 96 -5.19 -59.02 -12.49
C MET A 96 -5.93 -58.72 -11.16
N THR A 97 -6.86 -57.76 -11.26
CA THR A 97 -8.08 -57.48 -10.46
C THR A 97 -9.10 -58.64 -10.51
N PRO A 98 -10.15 -58.76 -9.63
CA PRO A 98 -11.44 -58.04 -9.86
C PRO A 98 -12.41 -57.83 -8.66
N HIS A 99 -13.00 -56.63 -8.53
CA HIS A 99 -14.41 -56.27 -8.18
C HIS A 99 -14.46 -54.84 -7.60
N GLY A 100 -14.92 -53.79 -8.31
CA GLY A 100 -16.32 -53.39 -8.56
C GLY A 100 -16.62 -52.13 -7.71
N THR A 101 -16.63 -50.88 -8.19
CA THR A 101 -17.67 -50.12 -8.95
C THR A 101 -17.11 -48.68 -9.23
N PRO A 102 -17.74 -47.74 -10.00
CA PRO A 102 -17.08 -47.05 -11.13
C PRO A 102 -16.78 -45.53 -10.96
N ARG A 103 -15.68 -45.13 -11.64
CA ARG A 103 -15.30 -43.84 -12.28
C ARG A 103 -16.03 -42.52 -11.92
N ALA A 104 -15.25 -41.55 -11.44
CA ALA A 104 -15.46 -40.11 -11.66
C ALA A 104 -14.24 -39.51 -12.40
N PRO A 105 -14.40 -38.79 -13.53
CA PRO A 105 -13.29 -38.14 -14.24
C PRO A 105 -12.68 -37.00 -13.39
N LYS A 106 -11.38 -37.06 -13.15
CA LYS A 106 -10.60 -36.03 -12.45
C LYS A 106 -10.06 -35.02 -13.48
N ASP A 107 -10.96 -34.23 -14.04
CA ASP A 107 -10.60 -33.01 -14.78
C ASP A 107 -11.02 -31.81 -13.95
N TYR A 108 -10.18 -31.39 -13.01
CA TYR A 108 -10.33 -30.07 -12.38
C TYR A 108 -8.96 -29.50 -12.00
N GLY A 109 -8.59 -28.46 -12.74
CA GLY A 109 -7.94 -27.28 -12.18
C GLY A 109 -6.50 -27.48 -11.71
N ASN A 110 -5.57 -27.66 -12.64
CA ASN A 110 -4.17 -27.35 -12.39
C ASN A 110 -3.95 -25.82 -12.46
N PHE A 111 -4.60 -25.07 -11.56
CA PHE A 111 -4.20 -23.72 -11.17
C PHE A 111 -3.71 -23.76 -9.73
N ALA A 112 -2.72 -24.61 -9.48
CA ALA A 112 -1.78 -24.35 -8.40
C ALA A 112 -0.95 -23.13 -8.83
N HIS A 113 -1.53 -21.93 -8.74
CA HIS A 113 -0.71 -20.72 -8.63
C HIS A 113 0.22 -20.96 -7.44
N PRO A 114 1.54 -20.95 -7.63
CA PRO A 114 2.47 -20.98 -6.51
C PRO A 114 2.08 -19.82 -5.63
N ARG A 115 1.59 -20.11 -4.42
CA ARG A 115 1.23 -19.07 -3.46
C ARG A 115 2.47 -18.22 -3.24
N ALA A 116 2.43 -17.00 -3.75
CA ALA A 116 3.52 -16.05 -3.61
C ALA A 116 3.96 -16.03 -2.15
N SER A 117 5.23 -16.40 -1.94
CA SER A 117 5.82 -16.44 -0.62
C SER A 117 5.72 -15.04 0.01
N PHE A 118 5.75 -14.95 1.34
CA PHE A 118 5.71 -13.65 2.02
C PHE A 118 6.75 -12.67 1.41
N SER A 119 7.91 -13.18 1.00
CA SER A 119 8.97 -12.44 0.31
C SER A 119 8.58 -11.90 -1.08
N GLU A 120 7.76 -12.61 -1.83
CA GLU A 120 7.29 -12.18 -3.17
C GLU A 120 6.22 -11.10 -3.07
N ARG A 121 5.27 -11.24 -2.11
CA ARG A 121 4.31 -10.17 -1.78
C ARG A 121 4.97 -8.92 -1.24
N GLN A 122 6.09 -9.06 -0.51
CA GLN A 122 6.90 -7.92 -0.08
C GLN A 122 7.57 -7.23 -1.28
N HIS A 123 8.07 -7.98 -2.27
CA HIS A 123 8.69 -7.41 -3.46
C HIS A 123 7.71 -6.54 -4.26
N GLU A 124 6.50 -7.05 -4.53
CA GLU A 124 5.43 -6.31 -5.22
C GLU A 124 5.02 -5.05 -4.46
N SER A 125 4.96 -5.13 -3.13
CA SER A 125 4.63 -3.99 -2.27
C SER A 125 5.73 -2.93 -2.25
N VAL A 126 6.99 -3.35 -2.34
CA VAL A 126 8.15 -2.46 -2.46
C VAL A 126 8.13 -1.76 -3.81
N ASP A 127 7.90 -2.47 -4.91
CA ASP A 127 7.80 -1.85 -6.24
C ASP A 127 6.68 -0.81 -6.31
N ALA A 128 5.52 -1.09 -5.70
CA ALA A 128 4.43 -0.12 -5.60
C ALA A 128 4.84 1.13 -4.81
N LEU A 129 5.57 0.98 -3.70
CA LEU A 129 6.13 2.11 -2.95
C LEU A 129 7.10 2.91 -3.81
N ILE A 130 8.06 2.24 -4.44
CA ILE A 130 9.07 2.90 -5.28
C ILE A 130 8.42 3.71 -6.38
N ASN A 131 7.45 3.14 -7.10
CA ASN A 131 6.73 3.85 -8.16
C ASN A 131 5.97 5.07 -7.62
N CYS A 132 5.38 4.96 -6.42
CA CYS A 132 4.68 6.08 -5.79
C CYS A 132 5.63 7.25 -5.48
N VAL A 133 6.83 6.96 -4.99
CA VAL A 133 7.77 7.98 -4.46
C VAL A 133 8.88 8.38 -5.44
N THR A 134 8.81 7.91 -6.68
CA THR A 134 9.73 8.29 -7.76
C THR A 134 9.43 9.70 -8.28
N GLU A 135 8.17 10.14 -8.18
CA GLU A 135 7.73 11.46 -8.62
C GLU A 135 7.54 12.43 -7.45
N ASN A 136 7.46 13.73 -7.75
CA ASN A 136 7.17 14.77 -6.77
C ASN A 136 5.67 14.75 -6.40
N ILE A 137 5.34 14.01 -5.34
CA ILE A 137 3.98 13.93 -4.78
C ILE A 137 3.60 15.22 -3.99
N GLY A 138 4.56 16.11 -3.74
CA GLY A 138 4.33 17.37 -3.04
C GLY A 138 4.16 17.27 -1.51
N PHE A 139 3.48 18.27 -0.96
CA PHE A 139 3.31 18.49 0.48
C PHE A 139 1.84 18.51 0.88
N SER A 140 1.55 17.97 2.07
CA SER A 140 0.24 18.08 2.72
C SER A 140 0.44 18.77 4.06
N GLU A 141 -0.23 19.92 4.27
CA GLU A 141 -0.10 20.71 5.51
C GLU A 141 1.36 21.07 5.87
N GLY A 142 2.19 21.34 4.85
CA GLY A 142 3.62 21.61 5.03
C GLY A 142 4.47 20.38 5.34
N LYS A 143 3.89 19.18 5.35
CA LYS A 143 4.63 17.93 5.55
C LYS A 143 4.91 17.23 4.21
N PRO A 144 6.15 16.79 3.96
CA PRO A 144 6.48 16.09 2.73
C PRO A 144 5.80 14.72 2.68
N VAL A 145 4.92 14.53 1.68
CA VAL A 145 4.05 13.34 1.60
C VAL A 145 4.86 12.08 1.36
N ALA A 146 5.85 12.10 0.47
CA ALA A 146 6.66 10.92 0.15
C ALA A 146 7.44 10.42 1.39
N ALA A 147 8.05 11.32 2.18
CA ALA A 147 8.71 10.93 3.44
C ALA A 147 7.78 10.22 4.43
N ILE A 148 6.55 10.71 4.62
CA ILE A 148 5.58 10.09 5.53
C ILE A 148 5.13 8.73 4.99
N THR A 149 4.85 8.64 3.69
CA THR A 149 4.42 7.40 3.03
C THR A 149 5.50 6.33 3.16
N ILE A 150 6.75 6.66 2.84
CA ILE A 150 7.89 5.76 3.02
C ILE A 150 7.93 5.28 4.46
N TYR A 151 8.01 6.20 5.43
CA TYR A 151 8.09 5.82 6.84
C TYR A 151 6.96 4.86 7.27
N LYS A 152 5.72 5.14 6.89
CA LYS A 152 4.58 4.27 7.20
C LYS A 152 4.74 2.87 6.61
N CYS A 153 5.18 2.76 5.35
CA CYS A 153 5.45 1.47 4.71
C CYS A 153 6.58 0.71 5.41
N LEU A 154 7.67 1.40 5.74
CA LEU A 154 8.80 0.82 6.48
C LEU A 154 8.37 0.25 7.84
N VAL A 155 7.56 1.00 8.60
CA VAL A 155 7.03 0.54 9.90
C VAL A 155 6.08 -0.64 9.73
N HIS A 156 5.15 -0.57 8.78
CA HIS A 156 4.18 -1.64 8.53
C HIS A 156 4.86 -2.96 8.14
N TRP A 157 5.94 -2.90 7.35
CA TRP A 157 6.72 -4.07 6.96
C TRP A 157 7.73 -4.53 8.02
N LYS A 158 7.82 -3.84 9.17
CA LYS A 158 8.75 -4.15 10.27
C LYS A 158 10.20 -4.32 9.82
N ILE A 159 10.63 -3.52 8.85
CA ILE A 159 11.98 -3.67 8.29
C ILE A 159 13.10 -3.38 9.29
N PHE A 160 12.79 -2.78 10.44
CA PHE A 160 13.72 -2.61 11.56
C PHE A 160 14.04 -3.91 12.30
N GLU A 161 13.23 -4.96 12.13
CA GLU A 161 13.46 -6.30 12.71
C GLU A 161 14.20 -7.23 11.72
N THR A 162 14.38 -6.84 10.45
CA THR A 162 14.95 -7.68 9.39
C THR A 162 16.31 -7.17 8.94
N GLU A 163 17.35 -8.01 8.99
CA GLU A 163 18.76 -7.55 8.98
C GLU A 163 19.33 -7.05 7.63
N LYS A 164 18.51 -6.87 6.58
CA LYS A 164 18.81 -6.06 5.38
C LYS A 164 17.61 -6.08 4.44
N THR A 165 17.02 -4.92 4.15
CA THR A 165 16.02 -4.77 3.08
C THR A 165 16.61 -3.90 1.98
N SER A 166 16.61 -4.41 0.74
CA SER A 166 17.06 -3.67 -0.47
C SER A 166 16.27 -2.39 -0.75
N VAL A 167 15.18 -2.18 -0.01
CA VAL A 167 14.33 -0.98 -0.04
C VAL A 167 15.15 0.27 0.26
N PHE A 168 16.03 0.25 1.26
CA PHE A 168 16.85 1.42 1.59
C PHE A 168 17.81 1.77 0.47
N ASP A 169 18.50 0.78 -0.10
CA ASP A 169 19.43 1.02 -1.22
C ASP A 169 18.71 1.63 -2.43
N ARG A 170 17.50 1.15 -2.72
CA ARG A 170 16.69 1.68 -3.84
C ARG A 170 16.16 3.08 -3.56
N LEU A 171 15.74 3.38 -2.32
CA LEU A 171 15.36 4.74 -1.92
C LEU A 171 16.54 5.72 -1.99
N ILE A 172 17.73 5.28 -1.56
CA ILE A 172 18.96 6.08 -1.67
C ILE A 172 19.28 6.36 -3.14
N GLN A 173 19.12 5.38 -4.03
CA GLN A 173 19.32 5.59 -5.47
C GLN A 173 18.32 6.60 -6.05
N ILE A 174 17.03 6.50 -5.70
CA ILE A 174 16.00 7.43 -6.18
C ILE A 174 16.31 8.85 -5.72
N PHE A 175 16.49 9.06 -4.41
CA PHE A 175 16.79 10.38 -3.88
C PHE A 175 18.12 10.92 -4.41
N GLY A 176 19.15 10.07 -4.51
CA GLY A 176 20.45 10.45 -5.07
C GLY A 176 20.34 10.91 -6.51
N SER A 177 19.65 10.15 -7.37
CA SER A 177 19.43 10.51 -8.77
C SER A 177 18.60 11.79 -8.91
N ALA A 178 17.52 11.91 -8.13
CA ALA A 178 16.64 13.07 -8.18
C ALA A 178 17.31 14.37 -7.67
N MET A 179 18.24 14.26 -6.71
CA MET A 179 19.02 15.40 -6.22
C MET A 179 20.17 15.80 -7.16
N GLN A 180 20.66 14.87 -7.98
CA GLN A 180 21.72 15.10 -8.95
C GLN A 180 21.19 15.68 -10.27
N ASN A 181 19.90 15.47 -10.55
CA ASN A 181 19.19 16.15 -11.63
C ASN A 181 18.86 17.58 -11.20
N HIS A 182 19.71 18.54 -11.59
CA HIS A 182 19.61 19.95 -11.21
C HIS A 182 18.64 20.76 -12.11
N ASP A 183 17.56 20.14 -12.58
CA ASP A 183 16.65 20.77 -13.55
C ASP A 183 15.80 21.89 -12.92
N SER A 184 15.58 21.85 -11.60
CA SER A 184 14.83 22.87 -10.85
C SER A 184 15.28 22.98 -9.39
N ASN A 185 15.44 24.22 -8.89
CA ASN A 185 15.71 24.48 -7.47
C ASN A 185 14.52 24.07 -6.57
N GLU A 186 13.29 24.10 -7.10
CA GLU A 186 12.10 23.68 -6.38
C GLU A 186 12.08 22.17 -6.15
N ASP A 187 12.50 21.39 -7.15
CA ASP A 187 12.61 19.94 -7.05
C ASP A 187 13.73 19.54 -6.08
N LEU A 188 14.88 20.22 -6.15
CA LEU A 188 15.96 19.99 -5.18
C LEU A 188 15.48 20.28 -3.74
N ALA A 189 14.78 21.39 -3.52
CA ALA A 189 14.22 21.72 -2.21
C ALA A 189 13.20 20.68 -1.73
N TYR A 190 12.37 20.17 -2.63
CA TYR A 190 11.44 19.07 -2.36
C TYR A 190 12.18 17.80 -1.91
N TRP A 191 13.15 17.31 -2.69
CA TRP A 191 13.89 16.08 -2.38
C TRP A 191 14.73 16.20 -1.10
N LEU A 192 15.33 17.36 -0.86
CA LEU A 192 16.03 17.67 0.40
C LEU A 192 15.08 17.67 1.60
N SER A 193 13.89 18.27 1.45
CA SER A 193 12.88 18.31 2.52
C SER A 193 12.36 16.91 2.86
N ASN A 194 12.11 16.09 1.84
CA ASN A 194 11.74 14.68 2.01
C ASN A 194 12.83 13.89 2.72
N SER A 195 14.08 14.00 2.26
CA SER A 195 15.24 13.29 2.83
C SER A 195 15.48 13.67 4.28
N SER A 196 15.48 14.96 4.60
CA SER A 196 15.65 15.47 5.95
C SER A 196 14.53 15.00 6.88
N THR A 197 13.28 15.12 6.45
CA THR A 197 12.12 14.69 7.24
C THR A 197 12.14 13.18 7.48
N LEU A 198 12.41 12.37 6.44
CA LEU A 198 12.52 10.93 6.57
C LEU A 198 13.63 10.55 7.55
N LEU A 199 14.82 11.16 7.43
CA LEU A 199 15.93 10.91 8.35
C LEU A 199 15.57 11.22 9.81
N ILE A 200 14.95 12.37 10.07
CA ILE A 200 14.52 12.76 11.42
C ILE A 200 13.53 11.74 12.00
N ILE A 201 12.53 11.33 11.21
CA ILE A 201 11.53 10.37 11.68
C ILE A 201 12.19 9.01 11.95
N LEU A 202 13.05 8.53 11.05
CA LEU A 202 13.79 7.27 11.24
C LEU A 202 14.67 7.30 12.51
N GLN A 203 15.40 8.39 12.72
CA GLN A 203 16.24 8.57 13.91
C GLN A 203 15.43 8.55 15.21
N LYS A 204 14.26 9.20 15.23
CA LYS A 204 13.37 9.20 16.41
C LYS A 204 12.84 7.81 16.71
N SER A 205 12.48 7.04 15.69
CA SER A 205 11.96 5.67 15.86
C SER A 205 13.04 4.71 16.36
N LEU A 206 14.28 4.85 15.89
CA LEU A 206 15.43 4.08 16.41
C LEU A 206 15.75 4.43 17.87
N LYS A 207 15.65 5.71 18.24
CA LYS A 207 15.90 6.17 19.62
C LYS A 207 14.83 5.72 20.60
N ALA A 208 13.57 5.62 20.17
CA ALA A 208 12.49 5.07 20.98
C ALA A 208 12.65 3.57 21.26
N VAL A 209 13.14 2.80 20.28
CA VAL A 209 13.48 1.38 20.44
C VAL A 209 14.61 1.16 21.46
N GLY A 210 15.61 2.04 21.51
CA GLY A 210 16.72 1.94 22.46
C GLY A 210 16.38 2.27 23.92
N SER A 211 15.24 2.94 24.18
CA SER A 211 14.81 3.33 25.54
C SER A 211 13.83 2.33 26.17
N ALA A 212 13.27 1.39 25.41
CA ALA A 212 12.33 0.40 25.91
C ALA A 212 13.00 -0.90 26.43
N GLY A 213 14.34 -0.90 26.55
CA GLY A 213 15.15 -2.06 26.90
C GLY A 213 15.96 -1.92 28.20
N THR A 214 15.55 -1.06 29.14
CA THR A 214 16.14 -0.98 30.49
C THR A 214 15.10 -1.22 31.56
#